data_AF-A0A928RIC5-F1
#
_entry.id   AF-A0A928RIC5-F1
#
_cell.length_a   1.000
_cell.length_b   1.000
_cell.length_c   1.000
_cell.angle_alpha   90.00
_cell.angle_beta   90.00
_cell.angle_gamma   90.00
#
_symmetry.space_group_name_H-M   'P 1'
#
loop_
_entity.id
_entity.type
_entity.pdbx_description
1 polymer ?
#
loop_
_entity_poly.entity_id
_entity_poly.type
_entity_poly.pdbx_seq_one_letter_code
_entity_poly.pdbx_strand_id
1 'polypeptide(L)'
;MKYICFFIIFTLLLSLVPAYSVSILTDIDEHWSESYVQTLYDMGIVKGSFSKFNPQQSITRGEFISLISRSIFNLSNYIPSYYFKDVNKNHMFFYEISIATEKGLIKGKQNGYFGVNDNITREEAVIIISRLFDYHKNYKSHYFFDIKENYTYKNELDRVVDLGIIEGNPNGNFDPYKNLKRSESAKIILKVLEKYGEKDDESKVLKVAKNYFWTLDGAIGTEKEDAIFKNEYVNQAKSLGVSVEKKISNENFETVLITSNTAHIKAIYDVNFITTYSDMTKKEKAYNAKCDIYLLRKDGKWNVYLTNENFSLKEKVNLTWEVFINSPSYAPEGVNVISPVWYELTTDNSYKNTTLVHSDNNLKLYLTDKATKNYVDYAKKNGYDLWAVYRNDFNKSNTEKFLKNDLSRKKSLNLVIEGVLKSKSDGINLDFENMTDKYDYARHVKEVTLAAHSLGLLVSADITKYDKYSYSWSMCFDRDYIAKLCDYVMLMAYDEYGVHSKTSGSAASLSWTEESIKTTLKEVENTKLVLGVPFYVRYWQEKDGNVIKTSAISMQRANEIIKENNAKKVIKDGQYVALWQKDGYNFSIYLEDAFSINNRMNLIKKYNLSGVASWRRGFETEDIFKVINDALK
;
A
#
# COMPACT_ATOMS: atom_id res chain seq x y z
N MET A 1 31.86 -22.51 -55.09
CA MET A 1 30.73 -22.87 -54.21
C MET A 1 30.74 -21.93 -53.01
N LYS A 2 29.60 -21.30 -52.73
CA LYS A 2 29.42 -20.13 -51.85
C LYS A 2 29.49 -20.52 -50.36
N TYR A 3 30.18 -19.70 -49.56
CA TYR A 3 30.04 -19.68 -48.10
C TYR A 3 28.67 -19.07 -47.75
N ILE A 4 27.85 -19.80 -47.00
CA ILE A 4 26.57 -19.33 -46.48
C ILE A 4 26.77 -18.93 -45.03
N CYS A 5 26.78 -17.62 -44.77
CA CYS A 5 26.67 -17.05 -43.42
C CYS A 5 25.27 -17.33 -42.87
N PHE A 6 25.18 -18.08 -41.78
CA PHE A 6 23.95 -18.15 -40.97
C PHE A 6 23.81 -16.86 -40.16
N PHE A 7 22.96 -15.95 -40.62
CA PHE A 7 22.39 -14.91 -39.78
C PHE A 7 21.37 -15.56 -38.84
N ILE A 8 21.72 -15.74 -37.57
CA ILE A 8 20.75 -16.05 -36.51
C ILE A 8 20.03 -14.74 -36.19
N ILE A 9 18.89 -14.54 -36.83
CA ILE A 9 17.95 -13.48 -36.48
C ILE A 9 17.28 -13.91 -35.17
N PHE A 10 17.70 -13.30 -34.06
CA PHE A 10 17.02 -13.40 -32.77
C PHE A 10 15.74 -12.55 -32.86
N THR A 11 14.65 -13.13 -33.39
CA THR A 11 13.33 -12.51 -33.30
C THR A 11 12.88 -12.57 -31.85
N LEU A 12 13.08 -11.45 -31.13
CA LEU A 12 12.47 -11.18 -29.85
C LEU A 12 10.95 -11.13 -30.07
N LEU A 13 10.27 -12.28 -29.94
CA LEU A 13 8.83 -12.33 -29.79
C LEU A 13 8.50 -11.60 -28.48
N LEU A 14 8.22 -10.30 -28.56
CA LEU A 14 7.43 -9.62 -27.55
C LEU A 14 6.07 -10.33 -27.54
N SER A 15 5.93 -11.36 -26.71
CA SER A 15 4.61 -11.79 -26.28
C SER A 15 3.96 -10.56 -25.64
N LEU A 16 2.94 -10.02 -26.31
CA LEU A 16 2.00 -9.05 -25.74
C LEU A 16 1.30 -9.73 -24.57
N VAL A 17 1.98 -9.81 -23.43
CA VAL A 17 1.33 -10.13 -22.16
C VAL A 17 0.50 -8.88 -21.84
N PRO A 18 -0.84 -9.00 -21.71
CA PRO A 18 -1.66 -7.86 -21.35
C PRO A 18 -1.09 -7.19 -20.10
N ALA A 19 -1.07 -5.85 -20.11
CA ALA A 19 -0.65 -5.09 -18.96
C ALA A 19 -1.46 -5.55 -17.74
N TYR A 20 -0.78 -6.10 -16.74
CA TYR A 20 -1.39 -6.42 -15.46
C TYR A 20 -1.84 -5.10 -14.83
N SER A 21 -3.14 -4.91 -14.70
CA SER A 21 -3.71 -3.72 -14.09
C SER A 21 -4.19 -4.09 -12.70
N VAL A 22 -3.41 -3.72 -11.68
CA VAL A 22 -3.87 -3.77 -10.28
C VAL A 22 -5.01 -2.76 -10.14
N SER A 23 -6.25 -3.22 -10.14
CA SER A 23 -7.40 -2.31 -10.00
C SER A 23 -7.65 -2.02 -8.51
N ILE A 24 -7.67 -0.73 -8.18
CA ILE A 24 -8.05 -0.22 -6.85
C ILE A 24 -9.40 0.48 -7.04
N LEU A 25 -10.34 0.28 -6.10
CA LEU A 25 -11.63 0.95 -6.12
C LEU A 25 -11.50 2.37 -5.56
N THR A 26 -11.81 3.36 -6.39
CA THR A 26 -11.49 4.79 -6.13
C THR A 26 -12.62 5.58 -5.47
N ASP A 27 -13.81 4.99 -5.33
CA ASP A 27 -15.04 5.66 -4.88
C ASP A 27 -15.61 5.08 -3.59
N ILE A 28 -14.80 4.34 -2.84
CA ILE A 28 -15.16 3.73 -1.55
C ILE A 28 -14.33 4.27 -0.37
N ASP A 29 -13.33 5.10 -0.65
CA ASP A 29 -12.49 5.75 0.35
C ASP A 29 -13.31 6.59 1.34
N GLU A 30 -12.97 6.45 2.62
CA GLU A 30 -13.67 7.04 3.77
C GLU A 30 -15.16 6.65 3.88
N HIS A 31 -15.64 5.76 3.01
CA HIS A 31 -17.02 5.29 3.04
C HIS A 31 -17.17 4.21 4.12
N TRP A 32 -18.27 4.24 4.90
CA TRP A 32 -18.50 3.26 5.97
C TRP A 32 -18.45 1.79 5.51
N SER A 33 -18.64 1.54 4.21
CA SER A 33 -18.64 0.22 3.61
C SER A 33 -17.33 -0.19 2.96
N GLU A 34 -16.28 0.63 3.04
CA GLU A 34 -14.99 0.41 2.37
C GLU A 34 -14.46 -1.00 2.64
N SER A 35 -14.33 -1.38 3.93
CA SER A 35 -13.80 -2.68 4.33
C SER A 35 -14.64 -3.86 3.79
N TYR A 36 -15.97 -3.74 3.78
CA TYR A 36 -16.87 -4.76 3.24
C TYR A 36 -16.68 -4.92 1.72
N VAL A 37 -16.63 -3.79 1.00
CA VAL A 37 -16.50 -3.79 -0.45
C VAL A 37 -15.12 -4.30 -0.87
N GLN A 38 -14.07 -3.81 -0.21
CA GLN A 38 -12.69 -4.22 -0.49
C GLN A 38 -12.52 -5.72 -0.22
N THR A 39 -13.02 -6.24 0.89
CA THR A 39 -12.98 -7.69 1.19
C THR A 39 -13.64 -8.52 0.08
N LEU A 40 -14.84 -8.13 -0.37
CA LEU A 40 -15.53 -8.85 -1.45
C LEU A 40 -14.84 -8.70 -2.81
N TYR A 41 -14.17 -7.58 -3.04
CA TYR A 41 -13.34 -7.35 -4.22
C TYR A 41 -12.11 -8.28 -4.18
N ASP A 42 -11.42 -8.36 -3.05
CA ASP A 42 -10.25 -9.22 -2.84
C ASP A 42 -10.60 -10.70 -3.01
N MET A 43 -11.80 -11.12 -2.58
CA MET A 43 -12.37 -12.45 -2.83
C MET A 43 -12.73 -12.73 -4.30
N GLY A 44 -12.71 -11.71 -5.17
CA GLY A 44 -13.18 -11.79 -6.56
C GLY A 44 -14.70 -11.92 -6.71
N ILE A 45 -15.46 -11.66 -5.65
CA ILE A 45 -16.94 -11.72 -5.65
C ILE A 45 -17.50 -10.46 -6.28
N VAL A 46 -16.99 -9.29 -5.88
CA VAL A 46 -17.31 -8.00 -6.49
C VAL A 46 -16.28 -7.70 -7.58
N LYS A 47 -16.75 -7.13 -8.69
CA LYS A 47 -15.88 -6.53 -9.71
C LYS A 47 -16.24 -5.06 -9.84
N GLY A 48 -15.23 -4.19 -9.84
CA GLY A 48 -15.42 -2.78 -10.17
C GLY A 48 -15.67 -2.59 -11.67
N SER A 49 -16.28 -1.46 -12.03
CA SER A 49 -16.36 -0.99 -13.41
C SER A 49 -15.55 0.29 -13.51
N PHE A 50 -14.53 0.34 -14.37
CA PHE A 50 -13.61 1.49 -14.48
C PHE A 50 -13.08 1.97 -13.11
N SER A 51 -12.65 1.04 -12.26
CA SER A 51 -12.12 1.32 -10.91
C SER A 51 -13.13 1.98 -9.95
N LYS A 52 -14.44 1.76 -10.17
CA LYS A 52 -15.52 2.22 -9.29
C LYS A 52 -16.48 1.11 -8.90
N PHE A 53 -17.02 1.20 -7.68
CA PHE A 53 -18.02 0.30 -7.13
C PHE A 53 -19.44 0.89 -7.11
N ASN A 54 -19.58 2.22 -7.03
CA ASN A 54 -20.81 2.99 -6.87
C ASN A 54 -21.60 2.65 -5.59
N PRO A 55 -21.04 2.86 -4.37
CA PRO A 55 -21.62 2.37 -3.12
C PRO A 55 -23.03 2.91 -2.80
N GLN A 56 -23.40 4.08 -3.34
CA GLN A 56 -24.67 4.75 -3.08
C GLN A 56 -25.79 4.35 -4.05
N GLN A 57 -25.47 3.69 -5.16
CA GLN A 57 -26.45 3.26 -6.14
C GLN A 57 -27.30 2.11 -5.59
N SER A 58 -28.59 2.09 -5.91
CA SER A 58 -29.46 0.93 -5.66
C SER A 58 -28.94 -0.29 -6.41
N ILE A 59 -29.00 -1.46 -5.78
CA ILE A 59 -28.61 -2.71 -6.42
C ILE A 59 -29.83 -3.36 -7.11
N THR A 60 -29.62 -3.94 -8.29
CA THR A 60 -30.68 -4.72 -8.93
C THR A 60 -30.82 -6.11 -8.32
N ARG A 61 -31.97 -6.76 -8.51
CA ARG A 61 -32.22 -8.15 -8.11
C ARG A 61 -31.21 -9.11 -8.75
N GLY A 62 -30.87 -8.90 -10.02
CA GLY A 62 -29.84 -9.66 -10.74
C GLY A 62 -28.45 -9.50 -10.14
N GLU A 63 -28.06 -8.27 -9.83
CA GLU A 63 -26.78 -8.02 -9.18
C GLU A 63 -26.72 -8.65 -7.79
N PHE A 64 -27.74 -8.45 -6.95
CA PHE A 64 -27.79 -8.99 -5.60
C PHE A 64 -27.68 -10.53 -5.58
N ILE A 65 -28.48 -11.23 -6.41
CA ILE A 65 -28.43 -12.69 -6.45
C ILE A 65 -27.10 -13.20 -7.03
N SER A 66 -26.48 -12.44 -7.93
CA SER A 66 -25.17 -12.79 -8.45
C SER A 66 -24.07 -12.72 -7.39
N LEU A 67 -24.15 -11.77 -6.45
CA LEU A 67 -23.21 -11.68 -5.34
C LEU A 67 -23.39 -12.87 -4.38
N ILE A 68 -24.63 -13.22 -4.02
CA ILE A 68 -24.90 -14.40 -3.18
C ILE A 68 -24.35 -15.65 -3.85
N SER A 69 -24.67 -15.86 -5.13
CA SER A 69 -24.29 -17.08 -5.84
C SER A 69 -22.78 -17.22 -5.98
N ARG A 70 -22.07 -16.15 -6.34
CA ARG A 70 -20.59 -16.14 -6.41
C ARG A 70 -19.90 -16.29 -5.06
N SER A 71 -20.58 -15.91 -3.98
CA SER A 71 -20.07 -16.06 -2.61
C SER A 71 -20.16 -17.50 -2.14
N ILE A 72 -21.28 -18.16 -2.41
CA ILE A 72 -21.65 -19.42 -1.75
C ILE A 72 -21.43 -20.65 -2.64
N PHE A 73 -21.71 -20.54 -3.94
CA PHE A 73 -21.77 -21.71 -4.81
C PHE A 73 -20.55 -21.83 -5.71
N ASN A 74 -20.22 -23.09 -6.05
CA ASN A 74 -19.35 -23.36 -7.17
C ASN A 74 -20.07 -23.13 -8.50
N LEU A 75 -19.51 -22.25 -9.32
CA LEU A 75 -19.95 -22.07 -10.69
C LEU A 75 -19.03 -22.79 -11.70
N SER A 76 -17.89 -23.33 -11.24
CA SER A 76 -16.99 -24.10 -12.09
C SER A 76 -17.65 -25.42 -12.50
N ASN A 77 -17.73 -25.67 -13.80
CA ASN A 77 -18.38 -26.83 -14.42
C ASN A 77 -19.91 -26.93 -14.17
N TYR A 78 -20.53 -25.88 -13.65
CA TYR A 78 -21.98 -25.82 -13.54
C TYR A 78 -22.62 -25.64 -14.92
N ILE A 79 -23.64 -26.44 -15.22
CA ILE A 79 -24.40 -26.37 -16.49
C ILE A 79 -25.73 -25.67 -16.19
N PRO A 80 -25.92 -24.41 -16.63
CA PRO A 80 -27.11 -23.63 -16.30
C PRO A 80 -28.33 -24.04 -17.12
N SER A 81 -29.50 -24.01 -16.47
CA SER A 81 -30.82 -24.14 -17.08
C SER A 81 -31.51 -22.78 -17.28
N TYR A 82 -32.42 -22.71 -18.26
CA TYR A 82 -33.21 -21.50 -18.54
C TYR A 82 -34.53 -21.51 -17.76
N TYR A 83 -34.72 -20.54 -16.88
CA TYR A 83 -35.88 -20.46 -15.99
C TYR A 83 -36.80 -19.25 -16.23
N PHE A 84 -36.29 -18.13 -16.75
CA PHE A 84 -37.01 -16.85 -16.79
C PHE A 84 -36.92 -16.15 -18.15
N LYS A 85 -38.01 -15.49 -18.54
CA LYS A 85 -38.16 -14.82 -19.85
C LYS A 85 -37.12 -13.72 -20.09
N ASP A 86 -36.78 -12.95 -19.06
CA ASP A 86 -35.84 -11.81 -19.09
C ASP A 86 -34.38 -12.19 -18.84
N VAL A 87 -34.05 -13.47 -18.65
CA VAL A 87 -32.68 -13.94 -18.40
C VAL A 87 -32.30 -14.99 -19.43
N ASN A 88 -31.86 -14.54 -20.60
CA ASN A 88 -31.37 -15.42 -21.66
C ASN A 88 -29.92 -15.90 -21.42
N LYS A 89 -29.48 -16.87 -22.21
CA LYS A 89 -28.14 -17.49 -22.10
C LYS A 89 -26.95 -16.53 -22.25
N ASN A 90 -27.15 -15.36 -22.85
CA ASN A 90 -26.13 -14.32 -23.03
C ASN A 90 -26.17 -13.27 -21.92
N HIS A 91 -27.14 -13.34 -20.99
CA HIS A 91 -27.23 -12.42 -19.87
C HIS A 91 -26.05 -12.63 -18.92
N MET A 92 -25.43 -11.54 -18.45
CA MET A 92 -24.20 -11.61 -17.65
C MET A 92 -24.35 -12.35 -16.30
N PHE A 93 -25.58 -12.46 -15.79
CA PHE A 93 -25.91 -13.17 -14.54
C PHE A 93 -26.62 -14.52 -14.77
N PHE A 94 -26.57 -15.06 -16.00
CA PHE A 94 -27.32 -16.27 -16.36
C PHE A 94 -26.97 -17.47 -15.48
N TYR A 95 -25.68 -17.72 -15.25
CA TYR A 95 -25.20 -18.83 -14.42
C TYR A 95 -25.63 -18.68 -12.97
N GLU A 96 -25.44 -17.49 -12.41
CA GLU A 96 -25.78 -17.19 -11.02
C GLU A 96 -27.28 -17.27 -10.74
N ILE A 97 -28.10 -16.73 -11.63
CA ILE A 97 -29.56 -16.80 -11.50
C ILE A 97 -30.04 -18.26 -11.65
N SER A 98 -29.43 -19.02 -12.56
CA SER A 98 -29.81 -20.41 -12.78
C SER A 98 -29.54 -21.28 -11.54
N ILE A 99 -28.32 -21.23 -10.98
CA ILE A 99 -27.99 -22.01 -9.79
C ILE A 99 -28.81 -21.57 -8.58
N ALA A 100 -29.07 -20.27 -8.41
CA ALA A 100 -29.91 -19.77 -7.33
C ALA A 100 -31.35 -20.28 -7.44
N THR A 101 -31.85 -20.49 -8.65
CA THR A 101 -33.19 -21.07 -8.89
C THR A 101 -33.20 -22.55 -8.55
N GLU A 102 -32.20 -23.31 -9.01
CA GLU A 102 -32.06 -24.74 -8.70
C GLU A 102 -31.92 -25.01 -7.20
N LYS A 103 -31.17 -24.15 -6.50
CA LYS A 103 -31.02 -24.21 -5.04
C LYS A 103 -32.23 -23.68 -4.27
N GLY A 104 -33.30 -23.27 -4.97
CA GLY A 104 -34.56 -22.83 -4.37
C GLY A 104 -34.50 -21.45 -3.72
N LEU A 105 -33.44 -20.66 -3.93
CA LEU A 105 -33.29 -19.32 -3.38
C LEU A 105 -34.26 -18.33 -4.02
N ILE A 106 -34.54 -18.51 -5.31
CA ILE A 106 -35.43 -17.63 -6.09
C ILE A 106 -36.47 -18.45 -6.84
N LYS A 107 -37.67 -17.88 -6.99
CA LYS A 107 -38.82 -18.51 -7.69
C LYS A 107 -39.32 -17.71 -8.89
N GLY A 108 -38.82 -16.48 -9.09
CA GLY A 108 -39.35 -15.54 -10.08
C GLY A 108 -40.73 -14.98 -9.74
N LYS A 109 -41.26 -14.16 -10.66
CA LYS A 109 -42.60 -13.57 -10.60
C LYS A 109 -43.60 -14.48 -11.31
N GLN A 110 -44.88 -14.34 -10.96
CA GLN A 110 -45.97 -15.17 -11.53
C GLN A 110 -46.09 -15.09 -13.06
N ASN A 111 -45.62 -14.00 -13.69
CA ASN A 111 -45.63 -13.81 -15.15
C ASN A 111 -44.48 -14.52 -15.90
N GLY A 112 -43.61 -15.25 -15.18
CA GLY A 112 -42.45 -15.96 -15.74
C GLY A 112 -41.20 -15.09 -15.92
N TYR A 113 -41.18 -13.89 -15.33
CA TYR A 113 -40.01 -13.00 -15.31
C TYR A 113 -39.29 -13.08 -13.96
N PHE A 114 -37.98 -12.86 -13.95
CA PHE A 114 -37.21 -12.70 -12.74
C PHE A 114 -37.27 -11.26 -12.19
N GLY A 115 -37.33 -10.27 -13.10
CA GLY A 115 -37.16 -8.86 -12.78
C GLY A 115 -35.68 -8.50 -12.65
N VAL A 116 -34.84 -8.96 -13.57
CA VAL A 116 -33.36 -8.92 -13.42
C VAL A 116 -32.79 -7.51 -13.21
N ASN A 117 -33.45 -6.49 -13.77
CA ASN A 117 -33.04 -5.08 -13.68
C ASN A 117 -33.83 -4.29 -12.63
N ASP A 118 -34.80 -4.89 -11.95
CA ASP A 118 -35.55 -4.19 -10.91
C ASP A 118 -34.67 -4.03 -9.68
N ASN A 119 -34.76 -2.89 -9.00
CA ASN A 119 -34.10 -2.72 -7.71
C ASN A 119 -34.72 -3.67 -6.68
N ILE A 120 -33.87 -4.29 -5.86
CA ILE A 120 -34.32 -5.21 -4.83
C ILE A 120 -34.69 -4.46 -3.54
N THR A 121 -35.82 -4.82 -2.94
CA THR A 121 -36.21 -4.27 -1.63
C THR A 121 -35.58 -5.05 -0.48
N ARG A 122 -35.56 -4.45 0.71
CA ARG A 122 -35.10 -5.12 1.94
C ARG A 122 -35.91 -6.38 2.27
N GLU A 123 -37.23 -6.35 2.07
CA GLU A 123 -38.11 -7.52 2.22
C GLU A 123 -37.70 -8.66 1.27
N GLU A 124 -37.49 -8.36 -0.01
CA GLU A 124 -37.10 -9.37 -1.00
C GLU A 124 -35.74 -10.00 -0.69
N ALA A 125 -34.78 -9.18 -0.25
CA ALA A 125 -33.47 -9.66 0.19
C ALA A 125 -33.58 -10.59 1.41
N VAL A 126 -34.40 -10.23 2.41
CA VAL A 126 -34.66 -11.09 3.59
C VAL A 126 -35.21 -12.44 3.17
N ILE A 127 -36.20 -12.48 2.28
CA ILE A 127 -36.80 -13.74 1.82
C ILE A 127 -35.76 -14.63 1.14
N ILE A 128 -34.91 -14.06 0.29
CA ILE A 128 -33.85 -14.78 -0.42
C ILE A 128 -32.81 -15.31 0.56
N ILE A 129 -32.30 -14.46 1.46
CA ILE A 129 -31.27 -14.82 2.44
C ILE A 129 -31.80 -15.88 3.40
N SER A 130 -33.03 -15.73 3.89
CA SER A 130 -33.64 -16.65 4.85
C SER A 130 -33.64 -18.10 4.35
N ARG A 131 -33.78 -18.31 3.04
CA ARG A 131 -33.77 -19.64 2.40
C ARG A 131 -32.41 -20.35 2.46
N LEU A 132 -31.33 -19.63 2.76
CA LEU A 132 -30.00 -20.21 2.98
C LEU A 132 -29.88 -20.88 4.36
N PHE A 133 -30.77 -20.57 5.30
CA PHE A 133 -30.65 -20.98 6.69
C PHE A 133 -31.77 -21.92 7.12
N ASP A 134 -31.45 -22.80 8.06
CA ASP A 134 -32.34 -23.85 8.57
C ASP A 134 -33.60 -23.27 9.20
N TYR A 135 -34.75 -23.49 8.57
CA TYR A 135 -36.04 -22.99 9.03
C TYR A 135 -36.63 -23.73 10.23
N HIS A 136 -36.03 -24.85 10.65
CA HIS A 136 -36.45 -25.59 11.83
C HIS A 136 -35.82 -25.07 13.13
N LYS A 137 -34.81 -24.20 13.04
CA LYS A 137 -34.21 -23.56 14.22
C LYS A 137 -35.16 -22.51 14.79
N ASN A 138 -35.18 -22.42 16.12
CA ASN A 138 -35.91 -21.37 16.82
C ASN A 138 -35.10 -20.07 16.77
N TYR A 139 -35.57 -19.13 15.97
CA TYR A 139 -35.02 -17.77 15.90
C TYR A 139 -35.78 -16.84 16.83
N LYS A 140 -35.07 -15.89 17.45
CA LYS A 140 -35.69 -14.88 18.31
C LYS A 140 -36.61 -13.98 17.49
N SER A 141 -37.80 -13.67 18.04
CA SER A 141 -38.69 -12.68 17.43
C SER A 141 -38.19 -11.27 17.68
N HIS A 142 -38.17 -10.45 16.63
CA HIS A 142 -37.79 -9.04 16.68
C HIS A 142 -38.97 -8.12 16.33
N TYR A 143 -39.05 -6.97 17.00
CA TYR A 143 -40.08 -5.96 16.78
C TYR A 143 -39.51 -4.74 16.07
N PHE A 144 -40.27 -4.20 15.12
CA PHE A 144 -40.00 -2.95 14.42
C PHE A 144 -41.30 -2.15 14.29
N PHE A 145 -41.26 -0.83 14.43
CA PHE A 145 -42.49 -0.02 14.46
C PHE A 145 -43.30 -0.03 13.15
N ASP A 146 -42.62 -0.24 12.03
CA ASP A 146 -43.20 -0.26 10.68
C ASP A 146 -43.55 -1.68 10.18
N ILE A 147 -43.33 -2.71 11.00
CA ILE A 147 -43.71 -4.09 10.71
C ILE A 147 -44.97 -4.45 11.50
N LYS A 148 -46.04 -4.73 10.77
CA LYS A 148 -47.33 -5.13 11.37
C LYS A 148 -47.23 -6.53 11.99
N GLU A 149 -48.05 -6.79 13.00
CA GLU A 149 -48.09 -8.09 13.70
C GLU A 149 -48.38 -9.26 12.75
N ASN A 150 -49.21 -9.04 11.73
CA ASN A 150 -49.58 -10.03 10.71
C ASN A 150 -48.71 -9.96 9.44
N TYR A 151 -47.48 -9.46 9.53
CA TYR A 151 -46.56 -9.36 8.39
C TYR A 151 -46.23 -10.75 7.82
N THR A 152 -46.50 -10.94 6.53
CA THR A 152 -46.42 -12.24 5.83
C THR A 152 -45.07 -12.93 6.00
N TYR A 153 -43.98 -12.18 6.01
CA TYR A 153 -42.60 -12.70 6.05
C TYR A 153 -41.94 -12.51 7.43
N LYS A 154 -42.72 -12.52 8.51
CA LYS A 154 -42.22 -12.30 9.87
C LYS A 154 -41.16 -13.33 10.29
N ASN A 155 -41.37 -14.60 9.94
CA ASN A 155 -40.44 -15.67 10.29
C ASN A 155 -39.11 -15.54 9.53
N GLU A 156 -39.15 -15.16 8.25
CA GLU A 156 -37.96 -14.90 7.45
C GLU A 156 -37.20 -13.68 7.96
N LEU A 157 -37.93 -12.62 8.32
CA LEU A 157 -37.36 -11.42 8.92
C LEU A 157 -36.64 -11.75 10.23
N ASP A 158 -37.32 -12.43 11.16
CA ASP A 158 -36.75 -12.82 12.45
C ASP A 158 -35.50 -13.68 12.28
N ARG A 159 -35.52 -14.64 11.35
CA ARG A 159 -34.36 -15.47 11.04
C ARG A 159 -33.14 -14.64 10.64
N VAL A 160 -33.30 -13.73 9.69
CA VAL A 160 -32.18 -12.96 9.14
C VAL A 160 -31.66 -11.92 10.15
N VAL A 161 -32.57 -11.35 10.96
CA VAL A 161 -32.22 -10.37 12.01
C VAL A 161 -31.55 -11.04 13.20
N ASP A 162 -32.06 -12.17 13.68
CA ASP A 162 -31.48 -12.91 14.81
C ASP A 162 -30.07 -13.47 14.46
N LEU A 163 -29.84 -13.81 13.19
CA LEU A 163 -28.50 -14.16 12.68
C LEU A 163 -27.54 -12.95 12.60
N GLY A 164 -28.05 -11.72 12.75
CA GLY A 164 -27.28 -10.48 12.64
C GLY A 164 -26.82 -10.15 11.21
N ILE A 165 -27.55 -10.63 10.19
CA ILE A 165 -27.20 -10.39 8.78
C ILE A 165 -27.76 -9.05 8.30
N ILE A 166 -28.98 -8.72 8.72
CA ILE A 166 -29.62 -7.42 8.46
C ILE A 166 -30.11 -6.86 9.79
N GLU A 167 -29.93 -5.55 9.98
CA GLU A 167 -30.39 -4.81 11.16
C GLU A 167 -31.48 -3.80 10.77
N GLY A 168 -32.31 -3.41 11.75
CA GLY A 168 -33.18 -2.25 11.63
C GLY A 168 -32.40 -0.94 11.69
N ASN A 169 -33.08 0.16 11.38
CA ASN A 169 -32.49 1.49 11.49
C ASN A 169 -32.53 2.02 12.94
N PRO A 170 -31.74 3.06 13.28
CA PRO A 170 -31.71 3.61 14.64
C PRO A 170 -33.04 4.15 15.17
N ASN A 171 -34.02 4.40 14.29
CA ASN A 171 -35.36 4.86 14.67
C ASN A 171 -36.30 3.71 15.06
N GLY A 172 -35.83 2.45 15.04
CA GLY A 172 -36.63 1.27 15.37
C GLY A 172 -37.49 0.73 14.22
N ASN A 173 -37.29 1.20 12.98
CA ASN A 173 -37.97 0.68 11.79
C ASN A 173 -37.08 -0.33 11.04
N PHE A 174 -37.70 -1.22 10.27
CA PHE A 174 -37.03 -2.12 9.34
C PHE A 174 -36.95 -1.58 7.90
N ASP A 175 -37.90 -0.77 7.46
CA ASP A 175 -38.08 -0.23 6.11
C ASP A 175 -38.20 -1.32 5.01
N PRO A 176 -39.19 -2.23 5.05
CA PRO A 176 -39.24 -3.42 4.19
C PRO A 176 -39.26 -3.12 2.69
N TYR A 177 -39.90 -2.02 2.28
CA TYR A 177 -40.06 -1.65 0.86
C TYR A 177 -38.96 -0.73 0.33
N LYS A 178 -37.99 -0.36 1.17
CA LYS A 178 -36.85 0.46 0.75
C LYS A 178 -35.91 -0.39 -0.10
N ASN A 179 -35.45 0.18 -1.22
CA ASN A 179 -34.44 -0.45 -2.08
C ASN A 179 -33.08 -0.51 -1.38
N LEU A 180 -32.40 -1.65 -1.51
CA LEU A 180 -31.04 -1.81 -1.01
C LEU A 180 -30.03 -1.06 -1.88
N LYS A 181 -29.05 -0.44 -1.23
CA LYS A 181 -27.86 0.09 -1.88
C LYS A 181 -26.81 -1.00 -2.07
N ARG A 182 -25.88 -0.77 -3.00
CA ARG A 182 -24.73 -1.65 -3.25
C ARG A 182 -23.82 -1.79 -2.02
N SER A 183 -23.60 -0.70 -1.27
CA SER A 183 -22.85 -0.72 0.00
C SER A 183 -23.52 -1.58 1.08
N GLU A 184 -24.84 -1.43 1.28
CA GLU A 184 -25.63 -2.26 2.20
C GLU A 184 -25.55 -3.74 1.79
N SER A 185 -25.65 -4.01 0.49
CA SER A 185 -25.54 -5.35 -0.05
C SER A 185 -24.16 -5.97 0.21
N ALA A 186 -23.07 -5.21 0.07
CA ALA A 186 -21.73 -5.71 0.38
C ALA A 186 -21.61 -6.16 1.86
N LYS A 187 -22.11 -5.35 2.81
CA LYS A 187 -22.17 -5.74 4.24
C LYS A 187 -22.97 -7.04 4.41
N ILE A 188 -24.16 -7.10 3.80
CA ILE A 188 -25.06 -8.27 3.89
C ILE A 188 -24.37 -9.53 3.37
N ILE A 189 -23.73 -9.48 2.21
CA ILE A 189 -23.07 -10.63 1.60
C ILE A 189 -21.92 -11.15 2.48
N LEU A 190 -21.11 -10.26 3.05
CA LEU A 190 -20.06 -10.68 3.96
C LEU A 190 -20.65 -11.34 5.22
N LYS A 191 -21.73 -10.77 5.80
CA LYS A 191 -22.43 -11.39 6.94
C LYS A 191 -23.03 -12.75 6.60
N VAL A 192 -23.54 -12.92 5.39
CA VAL A 192 -23.98 -14.24 4.91
C VAL A 192 -22.81 -15.22 4.87
N LEU A 193 -21.65 -14.84 4.33
CA LEU A 193 -20.45 -15.69 4.31
C LEU A 193 -19.99 -16.11 5.71
N GLU A 194 -20.04 -15.20 6.68
CA GLU A 194 -19.65 -15.48 8.07
C GLU A 194 -20.57 -16.52 8.74
N LYS A 195 -21.86 -16.52 8.39
CA LYS A 195 -22.91 -17.31 9.07
C LYS A 195 -23.36 -18.57 8.32
N TYR A 196 -23.19 -18.60 7.00
CA TYR A 196 -23.72 -19.67 6.16
C TYR A 196 -22.87 -20.95 6.29
N GLY A 197 -23.50 -22.09 6.57
CA GLY A 197 -22.80 -23.36 6.77
C GLY A 197 -22.28 -23.53 8.21
N GLU A 198 -21.37 -24.49 8.38
CA GLU A 198 -20.81 -24.85 9.69
C GLU A 198 -19.36 -24.41 9.80
N LYS A 199 -18.99 -23.91 10.99
CA LYS A 199 -17.59 -23.61 11.32
C LYS A 199 -16.74 -24.87 11.17
N ASP A 200 -15.63 -24.75 10.46
CA ASP A 200 -14.69 -25.86 10.26
C ASP A 200 -13.71 -25.99 11.43
N ASP A 201 -13.00 -27.11 11.46
CA ASP A 201 -11.91 -27.38 12.40
C ASP A 201 -10.73 -26.43 12.13
N GLU A 202 -10.29 -25.72 13.17
CA GLU A 202 -9.17 -24.78 13.14
C GLU A 202 -7.88 -25.40 12.59
N SER A 203 -7.61 -26.67 12.92
CA SER A 203 -6.42 -27.38 12.44
C SER A 203 -6.37 -27.51 10.92
N LYS A 204 -7.54 -27.62 10.25
CA LYS A 204 -7.63 -27.67 8.79
C LYS A 204 -7.35 -26.31 8.16
N VAL A 205 -7.87 -25.24 8.77
CA VAL A 205 -7.63 -23.85 8.31
C VAL A 205 -6.15 -23.51 8.43
N LEU A 206 -5.55 -23.80 9.59
CA LEU A 206 -4.12 -23.59 9.83
C LEU A 206 -3.25 -24.40 8.87
N LYS A 207 -3.63 -25.63 8.52
CA LYS A 207 -2.90 -26.44 7.53
C LYS A 207 -2.87 -25.76 6.16
N VAL A 208 -3.98 -25.17 5.70
CA VAL A 208 -4.03 -24.45 4.43
C VAL A 208 -3.17 -23.18 4.50
N ALA A 209 -3.29 -22.40 5.58
CA ALA A 209 -2.48 -21.20 5.77
C ALA A 209 -0.96 -21.51 5.79
N LYS A 210 -0.54 -22.60 6.47
CA LYS A 210 0.86 -23.04 6.52
C LYS A 210 1.38 -23.47 5.15
N ASN A 211 0.58 -24.25 4.41
CA ASN A 211 0.98 -24.72 3.08
C ASN A 211 1.11 -23.59 2.06
N TYR A 212 0.32 -22.53 2.21
CA TYR A 212 0.29 -21.42 1.26
C TYR A 212 1.66 -20.77 1.03
N PHE A 213 2.47 -20.62 2.10
CA PHE A 213 3.82 -20.06 2.02
C PHE A 213 4.76 -20.78 1.05
N TRP A 214 4.49 -22.05 0.76
CA TRP A 214 5.37 -22.90 -0.02
C TRP A 214 4.89 -23.12 -1.45
N THR A 215 3.57 -23.19 -1.65
CA THR A 215 3.02 -23.60 -2.95
C THR A 215 2.31 -22.48 -3.69
N LEU A 216 1.83 -21.45 -2.98
CA LEU A 216 0.86 -20.47 -3.50
C LEU A 216 -0.43 -21.14 -4.03
N ASP A 217 -0.64 -22.44 -3.75
CA ASP A 217 -1.81 -23.17 -4.21
C ASP A 217 -3.06 -22.69 -3.47
N GLY A 218 -4.18 -22.64 -4.18
CA GLY A 218 -5.45 -22.19 -3.63
C GLY A 218 -5.56 -20.66 -3.53
N ALA A 219 -4.65 -19.90 -4.14
CA ALA A 219 -4.85 -18.47 -4.36
C ALA A 219 -6.09 -18.22 -5.25
N ILE A 220 -6.97 -17.34 -4.81
CA ILE A 220 -8.16 -16.88 -5.55
C ILE A 220 -8.23 -15.35 -5.50
N GLY A 221 -9.15 -14.78 -6.28
CA GLY A 221 -9.38 -13.33 -6.27
C GLY A 221 -8.09 -12.54 -6.54
N THR A 222 -7.87 -11.47 -5.79
CA THR A 222 -6.70 -10.59 -5.96
C THR A 222 -5.38 -11.27 -5.64
N GLU A 223 -5.33 -12.19 -4.67
CA GLU A 223 -4.09 -12.91 -4.35
C GLU A 223 -3.60 -13.78 -5.51
N LYS A 224 -4.52 -14.35 -6.30
CA LYS A 224 -4.15 -15.10 -7.51
C LYS A 224 -3.48 -14.20 -8.54
N GLU A 225 -4.03 -13.01 -8.73
CA GLU A 225 -3.49 -12.01 -9.63
C GLU A 225 -2.09 -11.60 -9.15
N ASP A 226 -1.94 -11.31 -7.86
CA ASP A 226 -0.69 -10.89 -7.25
C ASP A 226 0.40 -11.98 -7.33
N ALA A 227 0.02 -13.26 -7.16
CA ALA A 227 0.93 -14.40 -7.35
C ALA A 227 1.43 -14.53 -8.80
N ILE A 228 0.57 -14.27 -9.80
CA ILE A 228 0.98 -14.24 -11.22
C ILE A 228 1.97 -13.10 -11.45
N PHE A 229 1.69 -11.92 -10.90
CA PHE A 229 2.56 -10.76 -11.03
C PHE A 229 3.92 -10.98 -10.37
N LYS A 230 3.98 -11.49 -9.13
CA LYS A 230 5.23 -11.87 -8.45
C LYS A 230 6.06 -12.84 -9.31
N ASN A 231 5.43 -13.84 -9.91
CA ASN A 231 6.10 -14.82 -10.78
C ASN A 231 6.67 -14.20 -12.05
N GLU A 232 6.08 -13.12 -12.59
CA GLU A 232 6.63 -12.38 -13.74
C GLU A 232 8.04 -11.85 -13.41
N TYR A 233 8.22 -11.24 -12.23
CA TYR A 233 9.51 -10.66 -11.82
C TYR A 233 10.52 -11.70 -11.37
N VAL A 234 10.07 -12.82 -10.78
CA VAL A 234 10.96 -13.99 -10.56
C VAL A 234 11.49 -14.51 -11.89
N ASN A 235 10.66 -14.58 -12.94
CA ASN A 235 11.09 -15.00 -14.27
C ASN A 235 11.99 -13.97 -14.96
N GLN A 236 11.73 -12.67 -14.75
CA GLN A 236 12.62 -11.60 -15.21
C GLN A 236 14.00 -11.71 -14.53
N ALA A 237 14.07 -11.92 -13.22
CA ALA A 237 15.33 -12.11 -12.52
C ALA A 237 16.10 -13.32 -13.08
N LYS A 238 15.41 -14.45 -13.32
CA LYS A 238 16.00 -15.64 -13.95
C LYS A 238 16.58 -15.35 -15.34
N SER A 239 15.92 -14.53 -16.16
CA SER A 239 16.43 -14.17 -17.49
C SER A 239 17.68 -13.30 -17.43
N LEU A 240 17.90 -12.59 -16.31
CA LEU A 240 19.13 -11.87 -15.99
C LEU A 240 20.20 -12.75 -15.33
N GLY A 241 19.96 -14.06 -15.21
CA GLY A 241 20.85 -15.01 -14.54
C GLY A 241 20.84 -14.89 -13.02
N VAL A 242 19.77 -14.34 -12.43
CA VAL A 242 19.59 -14.20 -10.99
C VAL A 242 18.53 -15.19 -10.49
N SER A 243 18.84 -15.92 -9.42
CA SER A 243 17.86 -16.75 -8.70
C SER A 243 17.74 -16.31 -7.25
N VAL A 244 16.53 -16.41 -6.70
CA VAL A 244 16.23 -16.07 -5.31
C VAL A 244 15.61 -17.30 -4.64
N GLU A 245 16.22 -17.75 -3.55
CA GLU A 245 15.70 -18.80 -2.68
C GLU A 245 15.17 -18.17 -1.39
N LYS A 246 13.94 -18.50 -1.00
CA LYS A 246 13.31 -18.06 0.25
C LYS A 246 13.33 -19.19 1.28
N LYS A 247 13.93 -18.97 2.44
CA LYS A 247 13.95 -19.91 3.58
C LYS A 247 13.20 -19.32 4.75
N ILE A 248 12.22 -20.03 5.28
CA ILE A 248 11.44 -19.63 6.45
C ILE A 248 11.87 -20.45 7.66
N SER A 249 11.94 -19.83 8.83
CA SER A 249 12.19 -20.48 10.12
C SER A 249 11.43 -19.78 11.26
N ASN A 250 11.41 -20.39 12.45
CA ASN A 250 10.77 -19.85 13.65
C ASN A 250 9.30 -19.43 13.44
N GLU A 251 8.57 -20.20 12.64
CA GLU A 251 7.20 -19.88 12.27
C GLU A 251 6.22 -20.06 13.43
N ASN A 252 5.38 -19.04 13.64
CA ASN A 252 4.26 -19.06 14.57
C ASN A 252 3.00 -18.61 13.85
N PHE A 253 1.93 -19.41 13.95
CA PHE A 253 0.65 -19.15 13.33
C PHE A 253 -0.42 -18.96 14.40
N GLU A 254 -1.07 -17.82 14.38
CA GLU A 254 -2.12 -17.42 15.31
C GLU A 254 -3.44 -17.30 14.56
N THR A 255 -4.48 -17.97 15.06
CA THR A 255 -5.84 -17.79 14.56
C THR A 255 -6.41 -16.50 15.11
N VAL A 256 -6.68 -15.53 14.23
CA VAL A 256 -7.34 -14.26 14.61
C VAL A 256 -8.85 -14.44 14.63
N LEU A 257 -9.41 -15.01 13.56
CA LEU A 257 -10.84 -15.26 13.42
C LEU A 257 -11.11 -16.45 12.50
N ILE A 258 -12.05 -17.32 12.87
CA ILE A 258 -12.63 -18.34 11.98
C ILE A 258 -14.14 -18.29 12.12
N THR A 259 -14.80 -18.03 10.99
CA THR A 259 -16.26 -18.10 10.83
C THR A 259 -16.63 -19.36 10.04
N SER A 260 -17.85 -19.42 9.51
CA SER A 260 -18.30 -20.56 8.71
C SER A 260 -17.54 -20.68 7.39
N ASN A 261 -17.32 -19.55 6.69
CA ASN A 261 -16.61 -19.53 5.41
C ASN A 261 -15.49 -18.49 5.30
N THR A 262 -15.19 -17.70 6.33
CA THR A 262 -14.05 -16.78 6.31
C THR A 262 -13.10 -17.09 7.45
N ALA A 263 -11.82 -16.89 7.20
CA ALA A 263 -10.81 -16.99 8.25
C ALA A 263 -9.72 -15.94 8.05
N HIS A 264 -9.11 -15.54 9.17
CA HIS A 264 -7.97 -14.66 9.23
C HIS A 264 -6.95 -15.31 10.16
N ILE A 265 -5.80 -15.66 9.58
CA ILE A 265 -4.66 -16.24 10.28
C ILE A 265 -3.50 -15.25 10.20
N LYS A 266 -2.80 -15.05 11.30
CA LYS A 266 -1.59 -14.23 11.36
C LYS A 266 -0.39 -15.15 11.49
N ALA A 267 0.60 -14.96 10.63
CA ALA A 267 1.88 -15.66 10.70
C ALA A 267 2.99 -14.69 11.09
N ILE A 268 3.88 -15.12 11.98
CA ILE A 268 5.11 -14.43 12.36
C ILE A 268 6.25 -15.44 12.16
N TYR A 269 7.29 -15.06 11.44
CA TYR A 269 8.41 -15.95 11.12
C TYR A 269 9.67 -15.16 10.80
N ASP A 270 10.81 -15.86 10.83
CA ASP A 270 12.05 -15.36 10.25
C ASP A 270 12.12 -15.81 8.79
N VAL A 271 12.63 -14.94 7.93
CA VAL A 271 12.89 -15.26 6.52
C VAL A 271 14.34 -14.94 6.16
N ASN A 272 15.01 -15.84 5.44
CA ASN A 272 16.31 -15.60 4.82
C ASN A 272 16.18 -15.78 3.31
N PHE A 273 16.51 -14.72 2.57
CA PHE A 273 16.60 -14.72 1.12
C PHE A 273 18.04 -14.96 0.70
N ILE A 274 18.26 -15.95 -0.17
CA ILE A 274 19.56 -16.25 -0.76
C ILE A 274 19.47 -15.95 -2.25
N THR A 275 20.09 -14.85 -2.66
CA THR A 275 20.15 -14.41 -4.06
C THR A 275 21.46 -14.84 -4.68
N THR A 276 21.39 -15.66 -5.73
CA THR A 276 22.55 -16.06 -6.54
C THR A 276 22.54 -15.27 -7.83
N TYR A 277 23.63 -14.55 -8.11
CA TYR A 277 23.76 -13.70 -9.31
C TYR A 277 24.44 -14.44 -10.47
N SER A 278 24.41 -13.82 -11.65
CA SER A 278 25.00 -14.38 -12.88
C SER A 278 26.52 -14.58 -12.80
N ASP A 279 27.20 -13.85 -11.91
CA ASP A 279 28.62 -14.00 -11.60
C ASP A 279 28.89 -15.08 -10.53
N MET A 280 27.89 -15.92 -10.19
CA MET A 280 27.90 -16.95 -9.16
C MET A 280 28.08 -16.45 -7.72
N THR A 281 28.18 -15.13 -7.51
CA THR A 281 28.20 -14.60 -6.15
C THR A 281 26.84 -14.78 -5.49
N LYS A 282 26.86 -14.95 -4.17
CA LYS A 282 25.66 -15.06 -3.36
C LYS A 282 25.55 -13.88 -2.41
N LYS A 283 24.31 -13.44 -2.17
CA LYS A 283 23.95 -12.47 -1.16
C LYS A 283 22.85 -13.08 -0.29
N GLU A 284 23.02 -13.01 1.01
CA GLU A 284 22.04 -13.48 1.98
C GLU A 284 21.48 -12.28 2.74
N LYS A 285 20.16 -12.23 2.89
CA LYS A 285 19.48 -11.22 3.70
C LYS A 285 18.35 -11.83 4.50
N ALA A 286 18.40 -11.57 5.80
CA ALA A 286 17.44 -12.09 6.77
C ALA A 286 16.60 -10.98 7.36
N TYR A 287 15.29 -11.21 7.45
CA TYR A 287 14.31 -10.28 7.99
C TYR A 287 13.42 -11.00 9.01
N ASN A 288 12.84 -10.24 9.92
CA ASN A 288 11.62 -10.67 10.61
C ASN A 288 10.44 -10.44 9.66
N ALA A 289 9.46 -11.33 9.67
CA ALA A 289 8.30 -11.22 8.80
C ALA A 289 6.98 -11.39 9.57
N LYS A 290 5.97 -10.64 9.14
CA LYS A 290 4.58 -10.81 9.55
C LYS A 290 3.73 -10.93 8.28
N CYS A 291 2.80 -11.88 8.27
CA CYS A 291 1.87 -12.05 7.18
C CYS A 291 0.46 -12.28 7.71
N ASP A 292 -0.48 -11.41 7.34
CA ASP A 292 -1.90 -11.63 7.55
C ASP A 292 -2.47 -12.40 6.35
N ILE A 293 -3.09 -13.55 6.60
CA ILE A 293 -3.60 -14.50 5.60
C ILE A 293 -5.11 -14.57 5.73
N TYR A 294 -5.81 -14.20 4.67
CA TYR A 294 -7.26 -14.23 4.63
C TYR A 294 -7.76 -15.33 3.73
N LEU A 295 -8.65 -16.16 4.28
CA LEU A 295 -9.16 -17.35 3.62
C LEU A 295 -10.67 -17.30 3.43
N LEU A 296 -11.10 -17.86 2.30
CA LEU A 296 -12.49 -18.06 1.94
C LEU A 296 -12.73 -19.55 1.70
N ARG A 297 -13.74 -20.09 2.37
CA ARG A 297 -14.20 -21.47 2.17
C ARG A 297 -15.22 -21.50 1.03
N LYS A 298 -14.93 -22.29 0.01
CA LYS A 298 -15.84 -22.60 -1.10
C LYS A 298 -15.85 -24.11 -1.31
N ASP A 299 -17.05 -24.70 -1.33
CA ASP A 299 -17.28 -26.15 -1.45
C ASP A 299 -16.51 -26.99 -0.43
N GLY A 300 -16.49 -26.52 0.82
CA GLY A 300 -15.78 -27.20 1.90
C GLY A 300 -14.25 -27.04 1.85
N LYS A 301 -13.69 -26.37 0.84
CA LYS A 301 -12.25 -26.12 0.69
C LYS A 301 -11.91 -24.67 1.01
N TRP A 302 -10.86 -24.48 1.79
CA TRP A 302 -10.30 -23.15 2.09
C TRP A 302 -9.35 -22.72 0.98
N ASN A 303 -9.45 -21.45 0.58
CA ASN A 303 -8.65 -20.81 -0.45
C ASN A 303 -8.16 -19.46 0.10
N VAL A 304 -6.95 -19.05 -0.25
CA VAL A 304 -6.39 -17.75 0.17
C VAL A 304 -6.80 -16.70 -0.85
N TYR A 305 -7.43 -15.61 -0.40
CA TYR A 305 -7.87 -14.54 -1.30
C TYR A 305 -7.08 -13.23 -1.14
N LEU A 306 -6.35 -13.09 -0.03
CA LEU A 306 -5.49 -11.96 0.25
C LEU A 306 -4.39 -12.37 1.24
N THR A 307 -3.17 -11.93 0.96
CA THR A 307 -2.07 -11.88 1.94
C THR A 307 -1.48 -10.49 2.05
N ASN A 308 -1.15 -10.08 3.27
CA ASN A 308 -0.39 -8.86 3.54
C ASN A 308 0.92 -9.25 4.23
N GLU A 309 1.93 -9.61 3.41
CA GLU A 309 3.27 -9.97 3.87
C GLU A 309 4.13 -8.71 4.02
N ASN A 310 4.81 -8.58 5.14
CA ASN A 310 5.69 -7.47 5.45
C ASN A 310 6.96 -7.96 6.11
N PHE A 311 8.08 -7.35 5.75
CA PHE A 311 9.40 -7.63 6.27
C PHE A 311 9.89 -6.48 7.14
N SER A 312 10.79 -6.78 8.06
CA SER A 312 11.47 -5.78 8.87
C SER A 312 12.90 -6.20 9.18
N LEU A 313 13.79 -5.22 9.22
CA LEU A 313 15.13 -5.39 9.76
C LEU A 313 15.06 -5.81 11.23
N LYS A 314 16.09 -6.54 11.67
CA LYS A 314 16.22 -6.99 13.07
C LYS A 314 16.51 -5.85 14.05
N GLU A 315 17.09 -4.77 13.53
CA GLU A 315 17.41 -3.54 14.22
C GLU A 315 16.56 -2.39 13.67
N LYS A 316 16.48 -1.29 14.42
CA LYS A 316 15.79 -0.08 13.94
C LYS A 316 16.51 0.47 12.71
N VAL A 317 15.74 1.06 11.80
CA VAL A 317 16.28 1.73 10.62
C VAL A 317 17.06 2.98 11.08
N ASN A 318 18.32 3.08 10.65
CA ASN A 318 19.10 4.31 10.69
C ASN A 318 19.56 4.59 9.26
N LEU A 319 18.69 5.29 8.53
CA LEU A 319 18.85 5.57 7.12
C LEU A 319 19.44 6.97 6.90
N THR A 320 20.26 7.15 5.88
CA THR A 320 20.50 8.48 5.30
C THR A 320 20.22 8.51 3.81
N TRP A 321 19.46 9.51 3.37
CA TRP A 321 19.28 9.78 1.94
C TRP A 321 20.51 10.49 1.36
N GLU A 322 20.76 10.24 0.08
CA GLU A 322 21.97 10.73 -0.59
C GLU A 322 21.71 11.20 -2.01
N VAL A 323 22.22 12.39 -2.31
CA VAL A 323 22.15 12.99 -3.65
C VAL A 323 23.43 12.77 -4.47
N PHE A 324 24.41 12.07 -3.90
CA PHE A 324 25.71 11.87 -4.53
C PHE A 324 25.68 10.67 -5.50
N ILE A 325 26.24 10.86 -6.69
CA ILE A 325 26.50 9.76 -7.65
C ILE A 325 27.80 9.02 -7.30
N ASN A 326 28.76 9.74 -6.70
CA ASN A 326 30.06 9.21 -6.30
C ASN A 326 30.02 8.68 -4.87
N SER A 327 30.82 7.66 -4.59
CA SER A 327 31.00 7.11 -3.23
C SER A 327 31.52 8.20 -2.28
N PRO A 328 30.89 8.39 -1.11
CA PRO A 328 31.38 9.38 -0.14
C PRO A 328 32.71 9.01 0.50
N SER A 329 33.37 10.01 1.09
CA SER A 329 34.74 9.90 1.62
C SER A 329 34.83 9.25 2.99
N TYR A 330 33.72 9.07 3.71
CA TYR A 330 33.66 8.50 5.05
C TYR A 330 32.43 7.60 5.21
N ALA A 331 32.43 6.80 6.26
CA ALA A 331 31.35 5.89 6.64
C ALA A 331 30.81 6.31 8.02
N PRO A 332 29.59 6.87 8.12
CA PRO A 332 29.03 7.30 9.39
C PRO A 332 28.77 6.13 10.35
N GLU A 333 29.11 6.32 11.62
CA GLU A 333 28.88 5.31 12.65
C GLU A 333 27.38 5.06 12.86
N GLY A 334 26.99 3.78 12.97
CA GLY A 334 25.63 3.37 13.35
C GLY A 334 24.59 3.46 12.25
N VAL A 335 24.90 4.05 11.09
CA VAL A 335 24.04 3.96 9.90
C VAL A 335 24.02 2.51 9.44
N ASN A 336 22.83 1.99 9.12
CA ASN A 336 22.68 0.65 8.57
C ASN A 336 22.07 0.66 7.17
N VAL A 337 21.40 1.75 6.77
CA VAL A 337 20.85 1.91 5.42
C VAL A 337 21.35 3.19 4.77
N ILE A 338 21.80 3.09 3.51
CA ILE A 338 22.05 4.26 2.66
C ILE A 338 21.08 4.27 1.49
N SER A 339 20.57 5.45 1.15
CA SER A 339 19.51 5.60 0.14
C SER A 339 19.85 6.63 -0.94
N PRO A 340 20.59 6.24 -1.98
CA PRO A 340 20.99 7.16 -3.04
C PRO A 340 19.90 7.36 -4.11
N VAL A 341 19.78 8.59 -4.61
CA VAL A 341 18.90 8.95 -5.74
C VAL A 341 19.42 8.41 -7.07
N TRP A 342 18.99 7.18 -7.40
CA TRP A 342 19.46 6.47 -8.58
C TRP A 342 18.45 6.43 -9.72
N TYR A 343 17.18 6.25 -9.40
CA TYR A 343 16.11 6.15 -10.37
C TYR A 343 15.21 7.38 -10.29
N GLU A 344 15.18 8.18 -11.33
CA GLU A 344 14.40 9.42 -11.38
C GLU A 344 13.65 9.47 -12.70
N LEU A 345 12.33 9.64 -12.64
CA LEU A 345 11.57 10.05 -13.81
C LEU A 345 11.93 11.49 -14.12
N THR A 346 12.23 11.79 -15.38
CA THR A 346 12.64 13.14 -15.78
C THR A 346 12.35 13.42 -17.25
N THR A 347 12.10 14.68 -17.57
CA THR A 347 12.09 15.16 -18.96
C THR A 347 13.50 15.47 -19.47
N ASP A 348 14.49 15.52 -18.59
CA ASP A 348 15.89 15.77 -18.92
C ASP A 348 16.58 14.48 -19.39
N ASN A 349 16.89 14.41 -20.67
CA ASN A 349 17.60 13.27 -21.28
C ASN A 349 19.12 13.48 -21.38
N SER A 350 19.68 14.48 -20.69
CA SER A 350 21.12 14.76 -20.68
C SER A 350 21.92 13.79 -19.80
N TYR A 351 21.27 13.07 -18.89
CA TYR A 351 21.93 12.06 -18.06
C TYR A 351 22.43 10.89 -18.91
N LYS A 352 23.63 10.40 -18.59
CA LYS A 352 24.35 9.39 -19.40
C LYS A 352 23.55 8.10 -19.62
N ASN A 353 22.83 7.64 -18.60
CA ASN A 353 22.04 6.42 -18.64
C ASN A 353 20.57 6.78 -18.41
N THR A 354 19.84 7.02 -19.50
CA THR A 354 18.40 7.31 -19.46
C THR A 354 17.65 6.49 -20.48
N THR A 355 16.49 5.96 -20.10
CA THR A 355 15.62 5.20 -20.99
C THR A 355 14.24 5.83 -21.04
N LEU A 356 13.71 6.04 -22.25
CA LEU A 356 12.35 6.59 -22.44
C LEU A 356 11.31 5.61 -21.88
N VAL A 357 10.51 6.03 -20.90
CA VAL A 357 9.45 5.19 -20.27
C VAL A 357 8.04 5.65 -20.62
N HIS A 358 7.86 6.91 -21.03
CA HIS A 358 6.58 7.44 -21.49
C HIS A 358 6.79 8.35 -22.70
N SER A 359 5.88 8.26 -23.67
CA SER A 359 5.82 9.20 -24.77
C SER A 359 4.37 9.38 -25.20
N ASP A 360 3.89 10.63 -25.14
CA ASP A 360 2.68 11.10 -25.81
C ASP A 360 3.03 12.34 -26.68
N ASN A 361 2.05 12.97 -27.31
CA ASN A 361 2.27 14.14 -28.18
C ASN A 361 2.88 15.35 -27.45
N ASN A 362 2.77 15.41 -26.13
CA ASN A 362 3.08 16.56 -25.28
C ASN A 362 4.13 16.26 -24.20
N LEU A 363 4.50 15.00 -23.98
CA LEU A 363 5.42 14.57 -22.93
C LEU A 363 6.28 13.41 -23.39
N LYS A 364 7.60 13.55 -23.21
CA LYS A 364 8.55 12.45 -23.17
C LYS A 364 9.14 12.38 -21.78
N LEU A 365 9.00 11.23 -21.13
CA LEU A 365 9.53 10.98 -19.80
C LEU A 365 10.54 9.84 -19.87
N TYR A 366 11.69 10.06 -19.26
CA TYR A 366 12.80 9.12 -19.18
C TYR A 366 12.98 8.67 -17.74
N LEU A 367 13.51 7.46 -17.55
CA LEU A 367 14.00 6.99 -16.26
C LEU A 367 15.54 7.02 -16.26
N THR A 368 16.14 7.67 -15.28
CA THR A 368 17.61 7.65 -15.08
C THR A 368 18.05 6.35 -14.40
N ASP A 369 19.27 5.90 -14.68
CA ASP A 369 20.01 4.94 -13.84
C ASP A 369 21.38 5.54 -13.47
N LYS A 370 21.46 6.07 -12.23
CA LYS A 370 22.67 6.74 -11.73
C LYS A 370 23.54 5.82 -10.85
N ALA A 371 23.25 4.51 -10.80
CA ALA A 371 24.03 3.59 -9.99
C ALA A 371 25.48 3.48 -10.49
N THR A 372 26.45 3.46 -9.57
CA THR A 372 27.87 3.31 -9.92
C THR A 372 28.50 2.16 -9.14
N LYS A 373 29.41 1.43 -9.79
CA LYS A 373 30.14 0.32 -9.15
C LYS A 373 30.89 0.78 -7.90
N ASN A 374 31.54 1.95 -7.94
CA ASN A 374 32.30 2.47 -6.80
C ASN A 374 31.40 2.72 -5.59
N TYR A 375 30.18 3.21 -5.81
CA TYR A 375 29.21 3.42 -4.73
C TYR A 375 28.72 2.08 -4.16
N VAL A 376 28.41 1.10 -5.01
CA VAL A 376 28.02 -0.25 -4.58
C VAL A 376 29.14 -0.93 -3.77
N ASP A 377 30.38 -0.85 -4.25
CA ASP A 377 31.54 -1.41 -3.56
C ASP A 377 31.75 -0.72 -2.19
N TYR A 378 31.54 0.59 -2.13
CA TYR A 378 31.55 1.36 -0.88
C TYR A 378 30.46 0.87 0.09
N ALA A 379 29.23 0.69 -0.37
CA ALA A 379 28.11 0.22 0.45
C ALA A 379 28.44 -1.15 1.06
N LYS A 380 28.86 -2.08 0.20
CA LYS A 380 29.24 -3.44 0.57
C LYS A 380 30.41 -3.49 1.54
N LYS A 381 31.46 -2.69 1.29
CA LYS A 381 32.66 -2.64 2.15
C LYS A 381 32.32 -2.23 3.58
N ASN A 382 31.35 -1.35 3.75
CA ASN A 382 30.94 -0.82 5.05
C ASN A 382 29.73 -1.53 5.66
N GLY A 383 29.21 -2.58 5.00
CA GLY A 383 28.10 -3.38 5.51
C GLY A 383 26.74 -2.69 5.48
N TYR A 384 26.57 -1.64 4.67
CA TYR A 384 25.28 -0.97 4.54
C TYR A 384 24.30 -1.77 3.67
N ASP A 385 23.04 -1.74 4.08
CA ASP A 385 21.93 -2.02 3.20
C ASP A 385 21.74 -0.84 2.25
N LEU A 386 21.58 -1.16 0.97
CA LEU A 386 21.43 -0.16 -0.07
C LEU A 386 19.99 -0.14 -0.55
N TRP A 387 19.25 0.92 -0.22
CA TRP A 387 17.86 1.12 -0.66
C TRP A 387 17.82 2.19 -1.74
N ALA A 388 17.78 1.78 -3.00
CA ALA A 388 17.87 2.73 -4.11
C ALA A 388 16.61 3.60 -4.16
N VAL A 389 16.77 4.94 -4.14
CA VAL A 389 15.62 5.84 -4.28
C VAL A 389 15.13 5.78 -5.72
N TYR A 390 13.81 5.62 -5.85
CA TYR A 390 13.05 5.75 -7.07
C TYR A 390 12.01 6.87 -6.94
N ARG A 391 12.21 7.95 -7.70
CA ARG A 391 11.44 9.19 -7.57
C ARG A 391 10.86 9.72 -8.88
N ASN A 392 9.94 10.67 -8.75
CA ASN A 392 9.47 11.49 -9.88
C ASN A 392 10.28 12.79 -10.05
N ASP A 393 9.98 13.57 -11.09
CA ASP A 393 10.58 14.90 -11.35
C ASP A 393 9.91 16.03 -10.55
N PHE A 394 9.01 15.67 -9.63
CA PHE A 394 8.14 16.58 -8.88
C PHE A 394 7.24 17.46 -9.76
N ASN A 395 7.13 17.16 -11.07
CA ASN A 395 6.18 17.80 -11.94
C ASN A 395 4.86 17.03 -11.89
N LYS A 396 3.85 17.67 -11.30
CA LYS A 396 2.52 17.12 -11.12
C LYS A 396 1.89 16.58 -12.42
N SER A 397 1.94 17.35 -13.51
CA SER A 397 1.34 16.95 -14.79
C SER A 397 2.05 15.73 -15.41
N ASN A 398 3.39 15.71 -15.33
CA ASN A 398 4.18 14.59 -15.84
C ASN A 398 3.90 13.33 -15.03
N THR A 399 3.83 13.46 -13.71
CA THR A 399 3.58 12.35 -12.79
C THR A 399 2.19 11.77 -12.98
N GLU A 400 1.16 12.61 -13.12
CA GLU A 400 -0.21 12.15 -13.41
C GLU A 400 -0.30 11.34 -14.71
N LYS A 401 0.35 11.81 -15.78
CA LYS A 401 0.38 11.09 -17.07
C LYS A 401 1.10 9.75 -16.98
N PHE A 402 2.19 9.69 -16.22
CA PHE A 402 2.94 8.47 -15.97
C PHE A 402 2.10 7.47 -15.16
N LEU A 403 1.56 7.90 -14.01
CA LEU A 403 0.84 7.04 -13.09
C LEU A 403 -0.46 6.47 -13.69
N LYS A 404 -1.10 7.18 -14.63
CA LYS A 404 -2.30 6.69 -15.34
C LYS A 404 -2.00 5.70 -16.46
N ASN A 405 -0.73 5.50 -16.83
CA ASN A 405 -0.35 4.67 -17.97
C ASN A 405 0.31 3.36 -17.51
N ASP A 406 -0.45 2.25 -17.58
CA ASP A 406 -0.01 0.92 -17.15
C ASP A 406 1.28 0.45 -17.86
N LEU A 407 1.43 0.78 -19.15
CA LEU A 407 2.64 0.43 -19.91
C LEU A 407 3.86 1.23 -19.46
N SER A 408 3.69 2.51 -19.13
CA SER A 408 4.77 3.34 -18.61
C SER A 408 5.21 2.90 -17.23
N ARG A 409 4.27 2.62 -16.31
CA ARG A 409 4.59 2.09 -14.99
C ARG A 409 5.33 0.76 -15.08
N LYS A 410 4.81 -0.20 -15.87
CA LYS A 410 5.44 -1.51 -16.09
C LYS A 410 6.83 -1.39 -16.70
N LYS A 411 7.00 -0.54 -17.72
CA LYS A 411 8.31 -0.32 -18.34
C LYS A 411 9.33 0.27 -17.36
N SER A 412 8.90 1.24 -16.55
CA SER A 412 9.76 1.83 -15.52
C SER A 412 10.13 0.82 -14.44
N LEU A 413 9.16 0.07 -13.92
CA LEU A 413 9.38 -0.96 -12.91
C LEU A 413 10.35 -2.04 -13.39
N ASN A 414 10.22 -2.52 -14.64
CA ASN A 414 11.17 -3.47 -15.21
C ASN A 414 12.61 -2.97 -15.20
N LEU A 415 12.82 -1.68 -15.51
CA LEU A 415 14.15 -1.04 -15.50
C LEU A 415 14.69 -0.84 -14.08
N VAL A 416 13.82 -0.46 -13.14
CA VAL A 416 14.19 -0.35 -11.71
C VAL A 416 14.61 -1.72 -11.18
N ILE A 417 13.83 -2.77 -11.43
CA ILE A 417 14.15 -4.15 -11.00
C ILE A 417 15.46 -4.64 -11.62
N GLU A 418 15.69 -4.43 -12.91
CA GLU A 418 16.97 -4.75 -13.55
C GLU A 418 18.13 -4.01 -12.88
N GLY A 419 17.96 -2.71 -12.63
CA GLY A 419 18.95 -1.86 -11.99
C GLY A 419 19.31 -2.30 -10.57
N VAL A 420 18.32 -2.59 -9.72
CA VAL A 420 18.55 -3.02 -8.32
C VAL A 420 19.17 -4.42 -8.25
N LEU A 421 18.82 -5.33 -9.17
CA LEU A 421 19.46 -6.63 -9.27
C LEU A 421 20.93 -6.49 -9.71
N LYS A 422 21.21 -5.64 -10.69
CA LYS A 422 22.58 -5.37 -11.18
C LYS A 422 23.47 -4.71 -10.13
N SER A 423 22.91 -3.77 -9.36
CA SER A 423 23.61 -3.09 -8.27
C SER A 423 23.61 -3.88 -6.96
N LYS A 424 22.93 -5.04 -6.94
CA LYS A 424 22.79 -5.91 -5.76
C LYS A 424 22.21 -5.15 -4.57
N SER A 425 21.24 -4.27 -4.79
CA SER A 425 20.54 -3.52 -3.75
C SER A 425 19.77 -4.42 -2.79
N ASP A 426 19.46 -3.89 -1.61
CA ASP A 426 18.68 -4.53 -0.55
C ASP A 426 17.22 -4.08 -0.56
N GLY A 427 16.94 -2.92 -1.15
CA GLY A 427 15.58 -2.40 -1.22
C GLY A 427 15.41 -1.25 -2.20
N ILE A 428 14.19 -0.72 -2.22
CA ILE A 428 13.75 0.43 -3.00
C ILE A 428 13.09 1.44 -2.05
N ASN A 429 13.46 2.71 -2.17
CA ASN A 429 12.81 3.82 -1.44
C ASN A 429 12.02 4.67 -2.45
N LEU A 430 10.69 4.66 -2.36
CA LEU A 430 9.82 5.42 -3.25
C LEU A 430 9.69 6.86 -2.77
N ASP A 431 10.19 7.81 -3.56
CA ASP A 431 10.15 9.25 -3.26
C ASP A 431 9.33 9.97 -4.35
N PHE A 432 8.02 9.74 -4.34
CA PHE A 432 7.11 10.38 -5.29
C PHE A 432 6.35 11.50 -4.59
N GLU A 433 6.55 12.74 -5.02
CA GLU A 433 5.92 13.91 -4.40
C GLU A 433 5.24 14.83 -5.41
N ASN A 434 4.47 15.81 -4.92
CA ASN A 434 3.75 16.78 -5.72
C ASN A 434 2.81 16.14 -6.78
N MET A 435 1.91 15.27 -6.32
CA MET A 435 0.98 14.49 -7.14
C MET A 435 -0.47 14.96 -6.94
N THR A 436 -1.47 14.25 -7.46
CA THR A 436 -2.89 14.52 -7.15
C THR A 436 -3.72 13.29 -6.91
N ASP A 437 -3.43 12.21 -7.63
CA ASP A 437 -4.21 10.98 -7.56
C ASP A 437 -3.51 9.98 -6.64
N LYS A 438 -4.10 9.80 -5.45
CA LYS A 438 -3.58 8.88 -4.45
C LYS A 438 -3.73 7.41 -4.86
N TYR A 439 -4.73 7.08 -5.67
CA TYR A 439 -5.00 5.69 -6.06
C TYR A 439 -4.06 5.20 -7.14
N ASP A 440 -3.75 6.06 -8.11
CA ASP A 440 -2.77 5.70 -9.14
C ASP A 440 -1.36 5.53 -8.55
N TYR A 441 -1.00 6.34 -7.54
CA TYR A 441 0.25 6.15 -6.80
C TYR A 441 0.22 4.89 -5.93
N ALA A 442 -0.84 4.67 -5.14
CA ALA A 442 -1.03 3.44 -4.35
C ALA A 442 -0.94 2.17 -5.20
N ARG A 443 -1.49 2.19 -6.41
CA ARG A 443 -1.34 1.11 -7.40
C ARG A 443 0.11 0.86 -7.75
N HIS A 444 0.85 1.94 -8.04
CA HIS A 444 2.26 1.84 -8.37
C HIS A 444 3.11 1.32 -7.20
N VAL A 445 2.81 1.77 -5.97
CA VAL A 445 3.43 1.23 -4.75
C VAL A 445 3.18 -0.27 -4.61
N LYS A 446 1.95 -0.74 -4.86
CA LYS A 446 1.63 -2.18 -4.87
C LYS A 446 2.44 -2.94 -5.92
N GLU A 447 2.50 -2.43 -7.15
CA GLU A 447 3.31 -3.02 -8.24
C GLU A 447 4.79 -3.15 -7.84
N VAL A 448 5.39 -2.08 -7.32
CA VAL A 448 6.80 -2.08 -6.87
C VAL A 448 7.01 -3.08 -5.72
N THR A 449 6.12 -3.06 -4.73
CA THR A 449 6.20 -3.93 -3.54
C THR A 449 6.11 -5.41 -3.92
N LEU A 450 5.14 -5.79 -4.74
CA LEU A 450 4.99 -7.18 -5.19
C LEU A 450 6.24 -7.67 -5.95
N ALA A 451 6.77 -6.84 -6.85
CA ALA A 451 7.98 -7.16 -7.60
C ALA A 451 9.19 -7.30 -6.65
N ALA A 452 9.42 -6.33 -5.77
CA ALA A 452 10.53 -6.30 -4.82
C ALA A 452 10.49 -7.48 -3.83
N HIS A 453 9.34 -7.71 -3.19
CA HIS A 453 9.15 -8.81 -2.23
C HIS A 453 9.36 -10.18 -2.85
N SER A 454 8.95 -10.37 -4.12
CA SER A 454 9.21 -11.62 -4.86
C SER A 454 10.72 -11.91 -5.05
N LEU A 455 11.56 -10.90 -4.87
CA LEU A 455 13.01 -10.95 -5.04
C LEU A 455 13.78 -10.76 -3.72
N GLY A 456 13.09 -10.74 -2.57
CA GLY A 456 13.71 -10.55 -1.26
C GLY A 456 14.21 -9.14 -0.97
N LEU A 457 13.67 -8.14 -1.68
CA LEU A 457 14.00 -6.73 -1.52
C LEU A 457 12.97 -6.03 -0.64
N LEU A 458 13.42 -5.11 0.22
CA LEU A 458 12.54 -4.27 1.02
C LEU A 458 12.01 -3.07 0.22
N VAL A 459 10.83 -2.57 0.60
CA VAL A 459 10.25 -1.35 0.04
C VAL A 459 9.88 -0.36 1.15
N SER A 460 10.33 0.87 0.96
CA SER A 460 9.92 2.03 1.76
C SER A 460 9.26 3.08 0.87
N ALA A 461 8.39 3.90 1.43
CA ALA A 461 7.76 5.01 0.73
C ALA A 461 7.81 6.30 1.56
N ASP A 462 8.25 7.38 0.93
CA ASP A 462 8.35 8.70 1.52
C ASP A 462 6.99 9.39 1.47
N ILE A 463 6.57 9.93 2.62
CA ILE A 463 5.33 10.69 2.74
C ILE A 463 5.59 12.01 3.47
N THR A 464 4.81 13.03 3.14
CA THR A 464 4.76 14.24 3.96
C THR A 464 3.78 14.06 5.14
N LYS A 465 3.86 14.96 6.13
CA LYS A 465 2.88 15.00 7.22
C LYS A 465 1.45 15.07 6.71
N TYR A 466 0.50 14.57 7.50
CA TYR A 466 -0.91 14.77 7.21
C TYR A 466 -1.25 16.28 7.24
N ASP A 467 -1.85 16.75 6.15
CA ASP A 467 -2.36 18.09 5.98
C ASP A 467 -3.53 18.10 4.98
N LYS A 468 -4.75 18.21 5.52
CA LYS A 468 -5.99 18.21 4.73
C LYS A 468 -6.12 19.38 3.75
N TYR A 469 -5.31 20.43 3.90
CA TYR A 469 -5.32 21.59 3.03
C TYR A 469 -4.22 21.52 1.95
N SER A 470 -3.30 20.54 2.05
CA SER A 470 -2.22 20.35 1.10
C SER A 470 -2.52 19.20 0.15
N TYR A 471 -3.28 19.51 -0.91
CA TYR A 471 -3.77 18.49 -1.84
C TYR A 471 -2.66 17.76 -2.59
N SER A 472 -1.67 18.48 -3.12
CA SER A 472 -0.66 17.86 -3.97
C SER A 472 0.56 17.31 -3.24
N TRP A 473 0.77 17.72 -1.99
CA TRP A 473 1.92 17.27 -1.20
C TRP A 473 1.53 16.31 -0.08
N SER A 474 0.31 16.36 0.44
CA SER A 474 -0.13 15.48 1.53
C SER A 474 -1.32 14.59 1.17
N MET A 475 -2.42 15.16 0.66
CA MET A 475 -3.63 14.36 0.38
C MET A 475 -3.50 13.48 -0.87
N CYS A 476 -2.38 13.57 -1.58
CA CYS A 476 -2.00 12.70 -2.67
C CYS A 476 -1.50 11.32 -2.24
N PHE A 477 -1.46 11.03 -0.92
CA PHE A 477 -1.08 9.72 -0.39
C PHE A 477 -2.27 9.00 0.25
N ASP A 478 -2.50 7.77 -0.16
CA ASP A 478 -3.36 6.82 0.55
C ASP A 478 -2.51 6.13 1.62
N ARG A 479 -2.32 6.81 2.76
CA ARG A 479 -1.32 6.41 3.77
C ARG A 479 -1.62 5.06 4.39
N ASP A 480 -2.88 4.77 4.69
CA ASP A 480 -3.30 3.48 5.26
C ASP A 480 -3.07 2.33 4.27
N TYR A 481 -3.45 2.51 3.01
CA TYR A 481 -3.21 1.48 1.99
C TYR A 481 -1.73 1.29 1.69
N ILE A 482 -0.96 2.37 1.51
CA ILE A 482 0.50 2.32 1.32
C ILE A 482 1.17 1.63 2.50
N ALA A 483 0.77 1.96 3.73
CA ALA A 483 1.32 1.34 4.94
C ALA A 483 1.01 -0.15 5.04
N LYS A 484 -0.07 -0.67 4.43
CA LYS A 484 -0.33 -2.12 4.39
C LYS A 484 0.60 -2.86 3.43
N LEU A 485 1.08 -2.17 2.38
CA LEU A 485 1.93 -2.71 1.34
C LEU A 485 3.43 -2.65 1.70
N CYS A 486 3.92 -1.46 2.07
CA CYS A 486 5.35 -1.25 2.28
C CYS A 486 5.84 -1.82 3.62
N ASP A 487 7.14 -2.13 3.66
CA ASP A 487 7.85 -2.54 4.87
C ASP A 487 8.03 -1.34 5.81
N TYR A 488 8.32 -0.17 5.23
CA TYR A 488 8.47 1.10 5.97
C TYR A 488 7.77 2.27 5.28
N VAL A 489 7.35 3.24 6.10
CA VAL A 489 6.85 4.54 5.65
C VAL A 489 7.75 5.61 6.25
N MET A 490 8.40 6.41 5.40
CA MET A 490 9.32 7.46 5.81
C MET A 490 8.56 8.78 5.94
N LEU A 491 8.31 9.22 7.16
CA LEU A 491 7.65 10.50 7.40
C LEU A 491 8.67 11.63 7.27
N MET A 492 8.59 12.39 6.19
CA MET A 492 9.38 13.61 5.98
C MET A 492 8.86 14.74 6.88
N ALA A 493 9.13 14.63 8.18
CA ALA A 493 8.79 15.63 9.19
C ALA A 493 9.84 16.74 9.21
N TYR A 494 10.03 17.39 8.07
CA TYR A 494 10.82 18.60 7.89
C TYR A 494 10.23 19.49 6.79
N ASP A 495 10.89 20.61 6.51
CA ASP A 495 10.37 21.72 5.69
C ASP A 495 9.11 22.38 6.25
N GLU A 496 8.97 22.45 7.58
CA GLU A 496 7.92 23.23 8.25
C GLU A 496 7.91 24.69 7.76
N TYR A 497 9.08 25.34 7.78
CA TYR A 497 9.32 26.63 7.14
C TYR A 497 10.32 26.49 5.99
N GLY A 498 9.81 26.44 4.76
CA GLY A 498 10.61 26.32 3.53
C GLY A 498 10.98 27.65 2.86
N VAL A 499 11.50 27.57 1.63
CA VAL A 499 11.96 28.72 0.82
C VAL A 499 10.88 29.76 0.50
N HIS A 500 9.62 29.35 0.51
CA HIS A 500 8.47 30.22 0.22
C HIS A 500 7.82 30.80 1.49
N SER A 501 8.40 30.59 2.67
CA SER A 501 7.85 31.12 3.92
C SER A 501 7.98 32.63 3.99
N LYS A 502 6.91 33.29 4.44
CA LYS A 502 6.87 34.75 4.63
C LYS A 502 7.50 35.20 5.96
N THR A 503 7.70 34.26 6.89
CA THR A 503 8.25 34.47 8.23
C THR A 503 9.37 33.46 8.48
N SER A 504 10.36 33.83 9.30
CA SER A 504 11.40 32.90 9.72
C SER A 504 10.86 31.82 10.66
N GLY A 505 11.41 30.62 10.54
CA GLY A 505 11.01 29.49 11.36
C GLY A 505 11.94 28.29 11.24
N SER A 506 11.59 27.25 11.97
CA SER A 506 12.35 26.00 12.01
C SER A 506 12.16 25.18 10.76
N ALA A 507 13.16 24.36 10.43
CA ALA A 507 12.97 23.31 9.45
C ALA A 507 12.03 22.20 9.98
N ALA A 508 12.03 21.96 11.30
CA ALA A 508 11.28 20.87 11.93
C ALA A 508 11.11 21.10 13.44
N SER A 509 10.32 22.07 13.89
CA SER A 509 10.18 22.34 15.33
C SER A 509 9.65 21.12 16.10
N LEU A 510 10.08 20.90 17.35
CA LEU A 510 9.84 19.63 18.06
C LEU A 510 8.34 19.35 18.24
N SER A 511 7.55 20.37 18.59
CA SER A 511 6.10 20.23 18.76
C SER A 511 5.41 19.91 17.43
N TRP A 512 5.86 20.51 16.33
CA TRP A 512 5.34 20.23 14.99
C TRP A 512 5.72 18.84 14.49
N THR A 513 6.95 18.38 14.75
CA THR A 513 7.40 17.02 14.46
C THR A 513 6.57 16.01 15.25
N GLU A 514 6.33 16.25 16.54
CA GLU A 514 5.50 15.37 17.36
C GLU A 514 4.05 15.30 16.87
N GLU A 515 3.45 16.42 16.46
CA GLU A 515 2.11 16.43 15.88
C GLU A 515 2.06 15.70 14.52
N SER A 516 3.11 15.83 13.71
CA SER A 516 3.25 15.10 12.45
C SER A 516 3.27 13.59 12.70
N ILE A 517 3.98 13.12 13.73
CA ILE A 517 3.97 11.71 14.15
C ILE A 517 2.57 11.28 14.58
N LYS A 518 1.94 12.02 15.51
CA LYS A 518 0.62 11.67 16.06
C LYS A 518 -0.46 11.56 15.00
N THR A 519 -0.44 12.47 14.03
CA THR A 519 -1.42 12.46 12.93
C THR A 519 -1.20 11.30 11.99
N THR A 520 0.05 11.02 11.60
CA THR A 520 0.39 9.86 10.76
C THR A 520 0.09 8.52 11.44
N LEU A 521 0.28 8.40 12.76
CA LEU A 521 -0.02 7.17 13.51
C LEU A 521 -1.52 6.79 13.54
N LYS A 522 -2.41 7.64 13.03
CA LYS A 522 -3.83 7.29 12.83
C LYS A 522 -4.05 6.39 11.61
N GLU A 523 -3.10 6.40 10.67
CA GLU A 523 -3.18 5.70 9.38
C GLU A 523 -2.02 4.71 9.20
N VAL A 524 -0.93 4.85 9.97
CA VAL A 524 0.30 4.04 9.81
C VAL A 524 0.69 3.42 11.15
N GLU A 525 0.90 2.11 11.18
CA GLU A 525 1.41 1.41 12.37
C GLU A 525 2.80 1.94 12.77
N ASN A 526 3.03 2.14 14.07
CA ASN A 526 4.30 2.67 14.57
C ASN A 526 5.52 1.80 14.20
N THR A 527 5.34 0.49 14.13
CA THR A 527 6.38 -0.48 13.73
C THR A 527 6.78 -0.39 12.25
N LYS A 528 6.09 0.42 11.45
CA LYS A 528 6.46 0.72 10.06
C LYS A 528 6.94 2.16 9.86
N LEU A 529 6.62 3.06 10.80
CA LEU A 529 6.90 4.48 10.66
C LEU A 529 8.37 4.79 11.01
N VAL A 530 9.07 5.42 10.08
CA VAL A 530 10.45 5.91 10.26
C VAL A 530 10.44 7.43 10.21
N LEU A 531 11.07 8.08 11.19
CA LEU A 531 11.06 9.55 11.30
C LEU A 531 12.14 10.19 10.44
N GLY A 532 11.73 10.98 9.45
CA GLY A 532 12.60 11.88 8.68
C GLY A 532 13.10 13.05 9.53
N VAL A 533 14.40 13.31 9.51
CA VAL A 533 15.05 14.39 10.28
C VAL A 533 15.97 15.21 9.36
N PRO A 534 15.89 16.56 9.38
CA PRO A 534 16.73 17.39 8.54
C PRO A 534 18.12 17.54 9.16
N PHE A 535 19.15 17.47 8.31
CA PHE A 535 20.53 17.83 8.64
C PHE A 535 20.90 19.22 8.13
N TYR A 536 19.99 19.88 7.42
CA TYR A 536 20.13 21.28 7.04
C TYR A 536 19.35 22.17 8.01
N VAL A 537 19.78 23.42 8.08
CA VAL A 537 19.06 24.49 8.74
C VAL A 537 18.78 25.60 7.74
N ARG A 538 17.89 26.53 8.10
CA ARG A 538 17.67 27.73 7.30
C ARG A 538 18.27 28.96 7.95
N TYR A 539 19.07 29.67 7.16
CA TYR A 539 19.49 31.03 7.43
C TYR A 539 18.37 31.98 7.01
N TRP A 540 18.00 32.90 7.89
CA TRP A 540 16.98 33.91 7.63
C TRP A 540 17.55 35.31 7.78
N GLN A 541 17.20 36.17 6.84
CA GLN A 541 17.40 37.62 6.91
C GLN A 541 16.05 38.29 6.77
N GLU A 542 15.70 39.12 7.75
CA GLU A 542 14.41 39.79 7.86
C GLU A 542 14.61 41.31 7.97
N LYS A 543 13.64 42.06 7.42
CA LYS A 543 13.53 43.52 7.59
C LYS A 543 12.08 43.86 7.82
N ASP A 544 11.82 44.67 8.86
CA ASP A 544 10.45 45.12 9.21
C ASP A 544 9.45 43.95 9.34
N GLY A 545 9.91 42.81 9.87
CA GLY A 545 9.10 41.59 10.06
C GLY A 545 8.89 40.73 8.80
N ASN A 546 9.47 41.09 7.66
CA ASN A 546 9.35 40.35 6.41
C ASN A 546 10.65 39.62 6.07
N VAL A 547 10.55 38.37 5.61
CA VAL A 547 11.69 37.62 5.07
C VAL A 547 12.18 38.25 3.77
N ILE A 548 13.44 38.65 3.75
CA ILE A 548 14.13 39.22 2.57
C ILE A 548 14.96 38.14 1.86
N LYS A 549 15.62 37.29 2.64
CA LYS A 549 16.45 36.22 2.11
C LYS A 549 16.38 35.01 3.01
N THR A 550 16.36 33.84 2.39
CA THR A 550 16.49 32.56 3.07
C THR A 550 17.37 31.60 2.29
N SER A 551 18.13 30.75 2.97
CA SER A 551 19.00 29.75 2.33
C SER A 551 19.13 28.54 3.23
N ALA A 552 19.06 27.34 2.65
CA ALA A 552 19.40 26.11 3.35
C ALA A 552 20.94 26.01 3.46
N ILE A 553 21.45 25.73 4.65
CA ILE A 553 22.89 25.61 4.94
C ILE A 553 23.15 24.38 5.82
N SER A 554 24.39 23.87 5.80
CA SER A 554 24.82 22.79 6.68
C SER A 554 24.90 23.24 8.14
N MET A 555 24.88 22.28 9.07
CA MET A 555 25.09 22.51 10.51
C MET A 555 26.44 23.18 10.77
N GLN A 556 27.50 22.76 10.07
CA GLN A 556 28.83 23.36 10.19
C GLN A 556 28.83 24.83 9.75
N ARG A 557 28.21 25.15 8.60
CA ARG A 557 28.13 26.54 8.13
C ARG A 557 27.30 27.41 9.07
N ALA A 558 26.26 26.86 9.68
CA ALA A 558 25.49 27.57 10.69
C ALA A 558 26.35 27.93 11.90
N ASN A 559 27.15 27.00 12.42
CA ASN A 559 28.06 27.25 13.54
C ASN A 559 29.09 28.35 13.23
N GLU A 560 29.63 28.36 12.01
CA GLU A 560 30.55 29.42 11.55
C GLU A 560 29.87 30.79 11.54
N ILE A 561 28.68 30.93 10.91
CA ILE A 561 27.94 32.20 10.84
C ILE A 561 27.62 32.72 12.25
N ILE A 562 27.22 31.83 13.15
CA ILE A 562 26.90 32.18 14.54
C ILE A 562 28.12 32.76 15.25
N LYS A 563 29.29 32.15 15.06
CA LYS A 563 30.56 32.63 15.62
C LYS A 563 31.00 33.95 14.99
N GLU A 564 30.93 34.07 13.66
CA GLU A 564 31.30 35.27 12.90
C GLU A 564 30.49 36.51 13.34
N ASN A 565 29.23 36.32 13.76
CA ASN A 565 28.34 37.42 14.11
C ASN A 565 28.10 37.57 15.62
N ASN A 566 28.80 36.80 16.47
CA ASN A 566 28.56 36.74 17.91
C ASN A 566 27.08 36.57 18.27
N ALA A 567 26.37 35.71 17.52
CA ALA A 567 24.93 35.59 17.62
C ALA A 567 24.50 34.99 18.97
N LYS A 568 23.44 35.55 19.56
CA LYS A 568 22.87 35.06 20.82
C LYS A 568 22.05 33.80 20.55
N LYS A 569 22.34 32.70 21.26
CA LYS A 569 21.52 31.48 21.24
C LYS A 569 20.44 31.53 22.33
N VAL A 570 19.21 31.16 21.98
CA VAL A 570 18.10 30.92 22.91
C VAL A 570 17.45 29.57 22.60
N ILE A 571 16.82 28.91 23.57
CA ILE A 571 16.09 27.67 23.32
C ILE A 571 14.64 28.01 22.99
N LYS A 572 14.10 27.44 21.92
CA LYS A 572 12.69 27.55 21.52
C LYS A 572 12.23 26.22 20.95
N ASP A 573 11.18 25.64 21.50
CA ASP A 573 10.55 24.39 21.02
C ASP A 573 11.55 23.26 20.69
N GLY A 574 12.39 22.90 21.66
CA GLY A 574 13.30 21.76 21.57
C GLY A 574 14.56 21.98 20.72
N GLN A 575 14.87 23.21 20.29
CA GLN A 575 16.04 23.55 19.49
C GLN A 575 16.66 24.88 19.94
N TYR A 576 17.95 25.07 19.65
CA TYR A 576 18.56 26.39 19.77
C TYR A 576 18.18 27.26 18.57
N VAL A 577 17.99 28.55 18.82
CA VAL A 577 17.80 29.57 17.80
C VAL A 577 18.86 30.63 18.01
N ALA A 578 19.71 30.84 17.01
CA ALA A 578 20.68 31.92 17.01
C ALA A 578 20.06 33.18 16.41
N LEU A 579 20.26 34.32 17.09
CA LEU A 579 19.67 35.61 16.74
C LEU A 579 20.76 36.70 16.75
N TRP A 580 20.76 37.57 15.75
CA TRP A 580 21.59 38.76 15.74
C TRP A 580 21.01 39.86 14.86
N GLN A 581 21.54 41.08 15.01
CA GLN A 581 21.18 42.24 14.20
C GLN A 581 22.43 42.77 13.51
N LYS A 582 22.29 43.15 12.24
CA LYS A 582 23.37 43.74 11.46
C LYS A 582 22.80 44.61 10.34
N ASP A 583 23.34 45.82 10.19
CA ASP A 583 22.98 46.76 9.12
C ASP A 583 21.47 47.04 8.98
N GLY A 584 20.75 47.09 10.10
CA GLY A 584 19.29 47.30 10.14
C GLY A 584 18.45 46.08 9.75
N TYR A 585 19.06 44.90 9.62
CA TYR A 585 18.38 43.62 9.40
C TYR A 585 18.41 42.77 10.66
N ASN A 586 17.36 41.97 10.84
CA ASN A 586 17.32 40.89 11.82
C ASN A 586 17.72 39.59 11.13
N PHE A 587 18.48 38.76 11.83
CA PHE A 587 18.88 37.46 11.33
C PHE A 587 18.57 36.37 12.34
N SER A 588 18.16 35.21 11.83
CA SER A 588 17.90 34.04 12.66
C SER A 588 18.37 32.75 11.98
N ILE A 589 18.81 31.80 12.81
CA ILE A 589 19.05 30.41 12.40
C ILE A 589 18.42 29.52 13.47
N TYR A 590 17.50 28.66 13.05
CA TYR A 590 16.92 27.61 13.89
C TYR A 590 17.80 26.37 13.72
N LEU A 591 18.52 25.98 14.77
CA LEU A 591 19.60 25.02 14.68
C LEU A 591 19.10 23.58 14.70
N GLU A 592 19.75 22.77 13.88
CA GLU A 592 19.92 21.36 14.11
C GLU A 592 21.32 21.11 14.68
N ASP A 593 21.39 20.47 15.84
CA ASP A 593 22.61 20.07 16.54
C ASP A 593 22.34 18.83 17.42
N ALA A 594 23.35 18.35 18.14
CA ALA A 594 23.20 17.20 19.03
C ALA A 594 22.00 17.33 20.00
N PHE A 595 21.68 18.54 20.47
CA PHE A 595 20.58 18.74 21.41
C PHE A 595 19.22 18.55 20.73
N SER A 596 18.98 19.18 19.57
CA SER A 596 17.72 19.03 18.85
C SER A 596 17.56 17.62 18.26
N ILE A 597 18.64 17.00 17.77
CA ILE A 597 18.62 15.63 17.25
C ILE A 597 18.28 14.64 18.36
N ASN A 598 18.89 14.76 19.54
CA ASN A 598 18.56 13.91 20.69
C ASN A 598 17.08 14.07 21.12
N ASN A 599 16.52 15.28 21.06
CA ASN A 599 15.10 15.50 21.34
C ASN A 599 14.20 14.76 20.33
N ARG A 600 14.59 14.64 19.06
CA ARG A 600 13.85 13.83 18.07
C ARG A 600 14.01 12.34 18.30
N MET A 601 15.19 11.90 18.74
CA MET A 601 15.38 10.49 19.10
C MET A 601 14.49 10.09 20.28
N ASN A 602 14.23 11.01 21.21
CA ASN A 602 13.26 10.80 22.28
C ASN A 602 11.82 10.62 21.75
N LEU A 603 11.43 11.25 20.64
CA LEU A 603 10.14 11.01 20.00
C LEU A 603 10.08 9.60 19.39
N ILE A 604 11.15 9.14 18.74
CA ILE A 604 11.25 7.76 18.20
C ILE A 604 11.03 6.74 19.32
N LYS A 605 11.67 6.93 20.49
CA LYS A 605 11.46 6.09 21.67
C LYS A 605 10.03 6.19 22.21
N LYS A 606 9.54 7.42 22.40
CA LYS A 606 8.19 7.70 22.96
C LYS A 606 7.08 7.01 22.18
N TYR A 607 7.17 6.98 20.86
CA TYR A 607 6.14 6.40 19.98
C TYR A 607 6.47 4.99 19.50
N ASN A 608 7.61 4.42 19.93
CA ASN A 608 8.14 3.15 19.45
C ASN A 608 8.19 3.07 17.92
N LEU A 609 8.73 4.11 17.29
CA LEU A 609 8.87 4.19 15.83
C LEU A 609 9.96 3.23 15.34
N SER A 610 9.88 2.81 14.08
CA SER A 610 10.79 1.81 13.52
C SER A 610 12.20 2.32 13.22
N GLY A 611 12.44 3.63 13.30
CA GLY A 611 13.76 4.20 13.07
C GLY A 611 13.78 5.68 12.77
N VAL A 612 14.91 6.14 12.24
CA VAL A 612 15.19 7.48 11.74
C VAL A 612 15.71 7.42 10.31
N ALA A 613 15.39 8.45 9.52
CA ALA A 613 15.99 8.70 8.22
C ALA A 613 16.46 10.17 8.14
N SER A 614 17.74 10.40 7.80
CA SER A 614 18.32 11.76 7.79
C SER A 614 18.44 12.36 6.39
N TRP A 615 17.93 13.58 6.21
CA TRP A 615 18.10 14.38 4.99
C TRP A 615 19.02 15.58 5.21
N ARG A 616 20.28 15.56 4.77
CA ARG A 616 20.97 14.46 4.10
C ARG A 616 22.42 14.42 4.56
N ARG A 617 23.09 13.29 4.29
CA ARG A 617 24.52 13.13 4.54
C ARG A 617 25.37 14.25 3.93
N GLY A 618 26.38 14.68 4.67
CA GLY A 618 27.33 15.74 4.36
C GLY A 618 26.87 17.13 4.81
N PHE A 619 25.75 17.24 5.53
CA PHE A 619 25.25 18.50 6.09
C PHE A 619 25.34 18.54 7.62
N GLU A 620 25.47 17.38 8.24
CA GLU A 620 25.71 17.21 9.66
C GLU A 620 27.10 17.65 10.12
N THR A 621 27.25 17.87 11.42
CA THR A 621 28.55 17.88 12.10
C THR A 621 28.97 16.46 12.50
N GLU A 622 30.26 16.26 12.79
CA GLU A 622 30.86 14.93 13.02
C GLU A 622 30.21 14.13 14.17
N ASP A 623 29.58 14.81 15.13
CA ASP A 623 28.96 14.22 16.32
C ASP A 623 27.55 13.66 16.11
N ILE A 624 26.84 14.07 15.05
CA ILE A 624 25.40 13.81 14.91
C ILE A 624 25.08 12.33 14.73
N PHE A 625 25.82 11.62 13.88
CA PHE A 625 25.58 10.19 13.68
C PHE A 625 25.84 9.38 14.95
N LYS A 626 26.81 9.79 15.78
CA LYS A 626 27.04 9.17 17.08
C LYS A 626 25.86 9.39 18.02
N VAL A 627 25.29 10.60 18.07
CA VAL A 627 24.09 10.90 18.87
C VAL A 627 22.92 10.01 18.47
N ILE A 628 22.71 9.83 17.16
CA ILE A 628 21.67 8.94 16.63
C ILE A 628 21.93 7.48 17.02
N ASN A 629 23.15 6.99 16.79
CA ASN A 629 23.55 5.62 17.09
C ASN A 629 23.34 5.29 18.58
N ASP A 630 23.80 6.15 19.47
CA ASP A 630 23.67 5.98 20.92
C ASP A 630 22.21 6.01 21.38
N ALA A 631 21.35 6.74 20.67
CA ALA A 631 19.94 6.81 20.98
C ALA A 631 19.12 5.64 20.40
N LEU A 632 19.57 4.97 19.34
CA LEU A 632 18.83 3.83 18.76
C LEU A 632 19.17 2.48 19.41
N LYS A 633 20.29 2.39 20.12
CA LYS A 633 20.60 1.32 21.07
C LYS A 633 19.67 1.42 22.28
#